data_AF-A0A925Y5C9-F1
#
_entry.id   AF-A0A925Y5C9-F1
#
_cell.length_a   1.000
_cell.length_b   1.000
_cell.length_c   1.000
_cell.angle_alpha   90.00
_cell.angle_beta   90.00
_cell.angle_gamma   90.00
#
_symmetry.space_group_name_H-M   'P 1'
#
loop_
_entity.id
_entity.type
_entity.pdbx_description
1 polymer ?
#
loop_
_entity_poly.entity_id
_entity_poly.type
_entity_poly.pdbx_seq_one_letter_code
_entity_poly.pdbx_strand_id
1 'polypeptide(L)'
;MNTKPLHEGAIMIHGNGVGTISDEMIQNRASEKAVIDGRAEENASQADWDEAERELTSGDELASLESLPESERWNPIPGTPGQEAAVEFDDNEDEEGRSVGERLVQAGVAEADHDQKLAAARDAADENE
;
A
#
# COMPACT_ATOMS: atom_id res chain seq x y z
N MET A 1 -12.12 1.42 15.89
CA MET A 1 -11.87 2.03 14.57
C MET A 1 -10.61 1.38 14.05
N ASN A 2 -10.71 0.46 13.10
CA ASN A 2 -9.54 -0.21 12.51
C ASN A 2 -9.08 0.62 11.32
N THR A 3 -8.07 1.45 11.53
CA THR A 3 -7.38 2.15 10.44
C THR A 3 -6.45 1.16 9.76
N LYS A 4 -6.62 0.98 8.44
CA LYS A 4 -5.72 0.14 7.63
C LYS A 4 -4.31 0.77 7.73
N PRO A 5 -3.27 0.05 8.18
CA PRO A 5 -1.95 0.61 8.50
C PRO A 5 -1.22 1.23 7.31
N LEU A 6 -1.68 0.96 6.09
CA LEU A 6 -1.08 1.45 4.84
C LEU A 6 -1.28 2.96 4.61
N HIS A 7 -2.26 3.60 5.25
CA HIS A 7 -2.50 5.04 5.08
C HIS A 7 -1.50 5.93 5.82
N GLU A 8 -0.84 5.41 6.87
CA GLU A 8 0.07 6.19 7.71
C GLU A 8 1.48 6.31 7.12
N GLY A 9 1.78 5.60 6.02
CA GLY A 9 3.08 5.68 5.34
C GLY A 9 4.26 5.23 6.19
N ALA A 10 4.03 4.56 7.31
CA ALA A 10 5.06 4.09 8.22
C ALA A 10 5.83 2.91 7.61
N ILE A 11 7.14 3.09 7.38
CA ILE A 11 8.03 2.00 6.99
C ILE A 11 8.40 1.22 8.26
N MET A 12 7.67 0.14 8.54
CA MET A 12 8.01 -0.79 9.62
C MET A 12 9.17 -1.68 9.19
N ILE A 13 10.33 -1.58 9.86
CA ILE A 13 11.50 -2.40 9.58
C ILE A 13 11.28 -3.85 10.04
N HIS A 14 10.42 -4.06 11.04
CA HIS A 14 10.04 -5.37 11.59
C HIS A 14 8.55 -5.69 11.46
N GLY A 15 7.84 -5.01 10.55
CA GLY A 15 6.45 -5.32 10.28
C GLY A 15 6.33 -6.76 9.80
N ASN A 16 5.41 -7.53 10.38
CA ASN A 16 4.91 -8.71 9.67
C ASN A 16 4.34 -8.16 8.36
N GLY A 17 4.95 -8.51 7.22
CA GLY A 17 4.36 -8.20 5.92
C GLY A 17 2.90 -8.65 5.90
N VAL A 18 2.13 -8.23 4.89
CA VAL A 18 0.69 -8.56 4.76
C VAL A 18 0.39 -10.08 4.88
N GLY A 19 1.43 -10.91 4.79
CA GLY A 19 1.38 -12.34 5.05
C GLY A 19 0.99 -13.08 3.79
N THR A 20 0.71 -14.37 3.93
CA THR A 20 0.02 -15.12 2.88
C THR A 20 -1.40 -14.57 2.75
N ILE A 21 -1.85 -14.33 1.52
CA ILE A 21 -3.21 -13.88 1.21
C ILE A 21 -4.21 -14.82 1.90
N SER A 22 -5.12 -14.27 2.69
CA SER A 22 -6.19 -15.03 3.35
C SER A 22 -7.47 -15.02 2.52
N ASP A 23 -8.34 -16.02 2.73
CA ASP A 23 -9.66 -16.08 2.08
C ASP A 23 -10.51 -14.82 2.37
N GLU A 24 -10.35 -14.23 3.57
CA GLU A 24 -11.01 -12.99 3.95
C GLU A 24 -10.55 -11.80 3.09
N MET A 25 -9.26 -11.74 2.73
CA MET A 25 -8.75 -10.69 1.84
C MET A 25 -9.34 -10.82 0.44
N ILE A 26 -9.44 -12.04 -0.09
CA ILE A 26 -10.04 -12.31 -1.41
C ILE A 26 -11.53 -11.94 -1.39
N GLN A 27 -12.24 -12.32 -0.33
CA GLN A 27 -13.66 -11.97 -0.15
C GLN A 27 -13.88 -10.46 -0.15
N ASN A 28 -13.14 -9.74 0.69
CA ASN A 28 -13.25 -8.29 0.77
C ASN A 28 -12.98 -7.66 -0.60
N ARG A 29 -11.98 -8.16 -1.33
CA ARG A 29 -11.65 -7.64 -2.65
C ARG A 29 -12.72 -7.95 -3.71
N ALA A 30 -13.32 -9.14 -3.68
CA ALA A 30 -14.42 -9.51 -4.58
C ALA A 30 -15.68 -8.65 -4.33
N SER A 31 -15.99 -8.37 -3.06
CA SER A 31 -17.08 -7.47 -2.69
C SER A 31 -16.81 -6.03 -3.14
N GLU A 32 -15.59 -5.52 -2.98
CA GLU A 32 -15.18 -4.22 -3.51
C GLU A 32 -15.38 -4.13 -5.02
N LYS A 33 -15.00 -5.18 -5.77
CA LYS A 33 -15.20 -5.25 -7.23
C LYS A 33 -16.67 -5.20 -7.61
N ALA A 34 -17.52 -5.94 -6.90
CA ALA A 34 -18.97 -5.89 -7.12
C ALA A 34 -19.53 -4.47 -6.92
N VAL A 35 -19.07 -3.76 -5.88
CA VAL A 35 -19.47 -2.37 -5.62
C VAL A 35 -19.00 -1.41 -6.70
N ILE A 36 -17.77 -1.56 -7.19
CA ILE A 36 -17.23 -0.75 -8.29
C ILE A 36 -18.09 -0.91 -9.56
N ASP A 37 -18.58 -2.12 -9.82
CA ASP A 37 -19.50 -2.42 -10.92
C ASP A 37 -20.95 -1.98 -10.67
N GLY A 38 -21.23 -1.32 -9.55
CA GLY A 38 -22.56 -0.83 -9.18
C GLY A 38 -23.51 -1.91 -8.65
N ARG A 39 -22.98 -3.07 -8.25
CA ARG A 39 -23.73 -4.14 -7.56
C ARG A 39 -23.55 -4.01 -6.04
N ALA A 40 -24.42 -4.66 -5.28
CA ALA A 40 -24.26 -4.72 -3.82
C ALA A 40 -23.10 -5.66 -3.45
N GLU A 41 -22.49 -5.46 -2.27
CA GLU A 41 -21.32 -6.22 -1.79
C GLU A 41 -21.58 -7.73 -1.72
N GLU A 42 -22.81 -8.11 -1.38
CA GLU A 42 -23.26 -9.50 -1.31
C GLU A 42 -23.46 -10.15 -2.69
N ASN A 43 -23.48 -9.35 -3.76
CA ASN A 43 -23.70 -9.79 -5.14
C ASN A 43 -22.38 -9.92 -5.93
N ALA A 44 -21.30 -10.28 -5.25
CA ALA A 44 -20.04 -10.66 -5.89
C ALA A 44 -20.24 -11.94 -6.72
N SER A 45 -19.91 -11.84 -8.00
CA SER A 45 -19.98 -12.92 -8.98
C SER A 45 -18.68 -13.71 -8.99
N GLN A 46 -18.70 -14.94 -9.53
CA GLN A 46 -17.49 -15.75 -9.65
C GLN A 46 -16.34 -15.02 -10.36
N ALA A 47 -16.66 -14.18 -11.35
CA ALA A 47 -15.67 -13.36 -12.05
C ALA A 47 -14.96 -12.36 -11.11
N ASP A 48 -15.68 -11.78 -10.15
CA ASP A 48 -15.09 -10.87 -9.16
C ASP A 48 -14.14 -11.59 -8.21
N TRP A 49 -14.49 -12.83 -7.84
CA TRP A 49 -13.65 -13.70 -7.00
C TRP A 49 -12.38 -14.13 -7.72
N ASP A 50 -12.52 -14.59 -8.97
CA ASP A 50 -11.38 -15.01 -9.79
C ASP A 50 -10.42 -13.82 -10.04
N GLU A 51 -10.97 -12.62 -10.25
CA GLU A 51 -10.17 -11.42 -10.44
C GLU A 51 -9.55 -10.91 -9.14
N ALA A 52 -10.26 -10.99 -8.01
CA ALA A 52 -9.72 -10.67 -6.68
C ALA A 52 -8.56 -11.59 -6.29
N GLU A 53 -8.68 -12.89 -6.53
CA GLU A 53 -7.60 -13.85 -6.30
C GLU A 53 -6.40 -13.56 -7.21
N ARG A 54 -6.66 -13.25 -8.48
CA ARG A 54 -5.62 -12.89 -9.44
C ARG A 54 -4.89 -11.61 -9.02
N GLU A 55 -5.60 -10.55 -8.63
CA GLU A 55 -4.99 -9.28 -8.23
C GLU A 55 -4.16 -9.41 -6.95
N LEU A 56 -4.66 -10.16 -5.97
CA LEU A 56 -3.94 -10.33 -4.70
C LEU A 56 -2.73 -11.25 -4.85
N THR A 57 -2.81 -12.26 -5.72
CA THR A 57 -1.75 -13.26 -5.92
C THR A 57 -0.76 -12.88 -7.02
N SER A 58 -1.19 -12.14 -8.05
CA SER A 58 -0.34 -11.79 -9.18
C SER A 58 0.51 -10.57 -8.85
N GLY A 59 1.72 -10.82 -8.37
CA GLY A 59 2.87 -9.95 -8.61
C GLY A 59 3.37 -9.98 -10.08
N ASP A 60 2.57 -10.50 -11.02
CA ASP A 60 3.00 -10.94 -12.35
C ASP A 60 2.69 -9.94 -13.48
N GLU A 61 1.83 -8.95 -13.25
CA GLU A 61 1.53 -7.93 -14.27
C GLU A 61 2.77 -7.05 -14.55
N LEU A 62 3.58 -6.80 -13.52
CA LEU A 62 4.91 -6.18 -13.67
C LEU A 62 5.89 -7.11 -14.41
N ALA A 63 5.86 -8.43 -14.15
CA ALA A 63 6.70 -9.39 -14.86
C ALA A 63 6.36 -9.48 -16.36
N SER A 64 5.08 -9.34 -16.70
CA SER A 64 4.61 -9.27 -18.09
C SER A 64 5.09 -7.98 -18.78
N LEU A 65 5.11 -6.83 -18.09
CA LEU A 65 5.69 -5.59 -18.61
C LEU A 65 7.23 -5.67 -18.72
N GLU A 66 7.90 -6.38 -17.81
CA GLU A 66 9.34 -6.68 -17.88
C GLU A 66 9.72 -7.66 -18.99
N SER A 67 8.75 -8.31 -19.62
CA SER A 67 8.98 -9.16 -20.80
C SER A 67 8.90 -8.40 -22.14
N LEU A 68 8.26 -7.22 -22.14
CA LEU A 68 8.19 -6.36 -23.33
C LEU A 68 9.56 -5.76 -23.64
N PRO A 69 9.93 -5.52 -24.91
CA PRO A 69 11.12 -4.76 -25.24
C PRO A 69 11.04 -3.34 -24.65
N GLU A 70 12.16 -2.79 -24.21
CA GLU A 70 12.24 -1.48 -23.52
C GLU A 70 11.53 -0.35 -24.30
N SER A 71 11.58 -0.40 -25.63
CA SER A 71 10.89 0.54 -26.55
C SER A 71 9.36 0.50 -26.49
N GLU A 72 8.77 -0.60 -26.01
CA GLU A 72 7.32 -0.77 -25.87
C GLU A 72 6.84 -0.62 -24.42
N ARG A 73 7.76 -0.68 -23.43
CA ARG A 73 7.44 -0.41 -22.02
C ARG A 73 7.07 1.04 -21.77
N TRP A 74 7.62 1.95 -22.57
CA TRP A 74 7.37 3.39 -22.48
C TRP A 74 7.23 3.99 -23.87
N ASN A 75 6.00 4.12 -24.35
CA ASN A 75 5.69 4.81 -25.61
C ASN A 75 4.78 6.03 -25.35
N PRO A 76 5.29 7.11 -24.72
CA PRO A 76 4.57 8.36 -24.65
C PRO A 76 4.42 8.87 -26.09
N ILE A 77 3.19 9.12 -26.52
CA ILE A 77 2.91 9.71 -27.82
C ILE A 77 3.63 11.07 -27.88
N PRO A 78 4.63 11.26 -28.77
CA PRO A 78 5.34 12.52 -28.83
C PRO A 78 4.37 13.64 -29.23
N GLY A 79 4.15 14.60 -28.33
CA GLY A 79 3.30 15.77 -28.58
C GLY A 79 1.93 15.78 -27.90
N THR A 80 1.61 14.81 -27.03
CA THR A 80 0.52 15.04 -26.08
C THR A 80 0.96 16.13 -25.09
N PRO A 81 0.17 17.21 -24.88
CA PRO A 81 0.39 18.08 -23.75
C PRO A 81 0.19 17.21 -22.50
N GLY A 82 1.26 16.96 -21.75
CA GLY A 82 1.12 16.34 -20.44
C GLY A 82 0.15 17.16 -19.61
N GLN A 83 -0.71 16.50 -18.83
CA GLN A 83 -1.43 17.18 -17.77
C GLN A 83 -0.52 17.22 -16.56
N GLU A 84 -0.03 18.41 -16.20
CA GLU A 84 0.41 18.65 -14.83
C GLU A 84 -0.82 18.51 -13.93
N ALA A 85 -0.76 17.60 -12.96
CA ALA A 85 -1.71 17.62 -11.86
C ALA A 85 -1.66 19.01 -11.23
N ALA A 86 -2.82 19.60 -10.94
CA ALA A 86 -2.86 20.84 -10.20
C ALA A 86 -2.09 20.61 -8.88
N VAL A 87 -0.97 21.31 -8.73
CA VAL A 87 -0.27 21.34 -7.45
C VAL A 87 -1.13 22.20 -6.55
N GLU A 88 -2.01 21.56 -5.77
CA GLU A 88 -2.65 22.24 -4.66
C GLU A 88 -1.55 22.63 -3.68
N PHE A 89 -1.43 23.94 -3.42
CA PHE A 89 -0.61 24.42 -2.31
C PHE A 89 -1.20 23.84 -1.03
N ASP A 90 -0.30 23.42 -0.15
CA ASP A 90 -0.49 22.60 1.05
C ASP A 90 -1.59 23.10 2.00
N ASP A 91 -2.85 22.81 1.70
CA ASP A 91 -3.98 22.90 2.65
C ASP A 91 -3.98 21.69 3.63
N ASN A 92 -2.87 20.94 3.68
CA ASN A 92 -2.75 19.70 4.44
C ASN A 92 -1.84 19.84 5.68
N GLU A 93 -1.56 21.10 6.04
CA GLU A 93 -1.04 21.48 7.35
C GLU A 93 -2.03 21.03 8.44
N ASP A 94 -1.51 20.41 9.51
CA ASP A 94 -2.33 20.06 10.68
C ASP A 94 -2.65 21.30 11.53
N GLU A 95 -3.35 21.10 12.67
CA GLU A 95 -3.67 22.18 13.61
C GLU A 95 -2.42 22.90 14.15
N GLU A 96 -1.25 22.26 14.04
CA GLU A 96 0.06 22.77 14.42
C GLU A 96 0.86 23.38 13.25
N GLY A 97 0.29 23.43 12.04
CA GLY A 97 0.94 24.00 10.85
C GLY A 97 1.95 23.07 10.18
N ARG A 98 1.97 21.77 10.50
CA ARG A 98 2.94 20.81 9.96
C ARG A 98 2.42 20.18 8.67
N SER A 99 3.23 20.30 7.62
CA SER A 99 3.00 19.59 6.37
C SER A 99 2.92 18.07 6.57
N VAL A 100 2.24 17.36 5.67
CA VAL A 100 2.20 15.89 5.65
C VAL A 100 3.62 15.29 5.62
N GLY A 101 4.53 15.89 4.84
CA GLY A 101 5.91 15.41 4.74
C GLY A 101 6.66 15.50 6.06
N GLU A 102 6.46 16.59 6.80
CA GLU A 102 7.06 16.76 8.13
C GLU A 102 6.52 15.73 9.13
N ARG A 103 5.20 15.49 9.13
CA ARG A 103 4.57 14.46 9.96
C ARG A 103 5.08 13.05 9.63
N LEU A 104 5.24 12.73 8.34
CA LEU A 104 5.77 11.45 7.89
C LEU A 104 7.21 11.22 8.37
N VAL A 105 8.06 12.24 8.24
CA VAL A 105 9.45 12.17 8.74
C VAL A 105 9.47 11.96 10.25
N GLN A 106 8.65 12.70 10.99
CA GLN A 106 8.58 12.57 12.46
C GLN A 106 8.09 11.17 12.88
N ALA A 107 7.04 10.67 12.25
CA ALA A 107 6.50 9.34 12.50
C ALA A 107 7.55 8.25 12.25
N GLY A 108 8.29 8.35 11.14
CA GLY A 108 9.38 7.41 10.82
C GLY A 108 10.50 7.40 11.85
N VAL A 109 10.89 8.56 12.39
CA VAL A 109 11.90 8.64 13.47
C VAL A 109 11.40 7.98 14.75
N ALA A 110 10.16 8.24 15.14
CA ALA A 110 9.56 7.66 16.34
C ALA A 110 9.46 6.13 16.23
N GLU A 111 9.06 5.62 15.07
CA GLU A 111 8.97 4.18 14.81
C GLU A 111 10.34 3.51 14.84
N ALA A 112 11.36 4.12 14.22
CA ALA A 112 12.72 3.58 14.24
C ALA A 112 13.31 3.49 15.66
N ASP A 113 13.06 4.50 16.51
CA ASP A 113 13.48 4.49 17.91
C ASP A 113 12.75 3.41 18.71
N HIS A 114 11.46 3.22 18.46
CA HIS A 114 10.67 2.15 19.08
C HIS A 114 11.19 0.75 18.68
N ASP A 115 11.43 0.52 17.39
CA ASP A 115 11.99 -0.73 16.87
C ASP A 115 13.36 -1.05 17.47
N GLN A 116 14.23 -0.05 17.60
CA GLN A 116 15.55 -0.22 18.24
C GLN A 116 15.43 -0.61 19.72
N LYS A 117 14.50 0.00 20.45
CA LYS A 117 14.25 -0.35 21.87
C LYS A 117 13.73 -1.77 22.01
N LEU A 118 12.82 -2.20 21.13
CA LEU A 118 12.31 -3.57 21.12
C LEU A 118 13.40 -4.59 20.80
N ALA A 119 14.26 -4.31 19.81
CA ALA A 119 15.40 -5.16 19.48
C ALA A 119 16.35 -5.30 20.68
N ALA A 120 16.75 -4.18 21.29
CA ALA A 120 17.63 -4.20 22.46
C ALA A 120 17.01 -4.95 23.65
N ALA A 121 15.70 -4.84 23.86
CA ALA A 121 15.00 -5.56 24.92
C ALA A 121 14.96 -7.08 24.67
N ARG A 122 14.86 -7.51 23.41
CA ARG A 122 14.93 -8.93 23.02
C ARG A 122 16.35 -9.48 23.21
N ASP A 123 17.35 -8.76 22.71
CA ASP A 123 18.76 -9.16 22.86
C ASP A 123 19.15 -9.29 24.34
N ALA A 124 18.72 -8.34 25.19
CA ALA A 124 18.98 -8.39 26.64
C ALA A 124 18.24 -9.53 27.36
N ALA A 125 17.13 -10.02 26.81
CA ALA A 125 16.43 -11.19 27.34
C ALA A 125 17.15 -12.48 26.95
N ASP A 126 17.64 -12.57 25.72
CA ASP A 126 18.38 -13.72 25.19
C ASP A 126 19.78 -13.85 25.83
N GLU A 127 20.41 -12.74 26.25
CA GLU A 127 21.70 -12.74 26.98
C GLU A 127 21.59 -13.18 28.45
N ASN A 128 20.39 -13.24 29.03
CA ASN A 128 20.15 -13.65 30.43
C ASN A 128 19.68 -15.11 30.58
N GLU A 129 19.69 -15.88 29.50
CA GLU A 129 19.40 -17.33 29.48
C GLU A 129 20.69 -18.17 29.36
#